data_AF-A0A0M3J6C2-F1
#
_entry.id   AF-A0A0M3J6C2-F1
#
_cell.length_a   1.000
_cell.length_b   1.000
_cell.length_c   1.000
_cell.angle_alpha   90.00
_cell.angle_beta   90.00
_cell.angle_gamma   90.00
#
_symmetry.space_group_name_H-M   'P 1'
#
loop_
_entity.id
_entity.type
_entity.pdbx_description
1 polymer ?
#
loop_
_entity_poly.entity_id
_entity_poly.type
_entity_poly.pdbx_seq_one_letter_code
_entity_poly.pdbx_strand_id
1 'polypeptide(L)'
;MRRPGIEPGSLAWEASILPLNHRRRDMVASVQMLMVDNYPWMRFFLPTYYRYYKNGFALQRFFLDHIDVHEYNLSSDDEESTDFIDAYIKEMRRRIAYGYYKYPDRRNPPHYLSFEPKISLALNAGDLWTGGMETTVTTLRWAIIYLLHHPEVQDQLFKEIDTVLVTSYDRGPFEIKY
;
A
#
# COMPACT_ATOMS: atom_id res chain seq x y z
N MET A 1 -9.92 -18.30 -2.27
CA MET A 1 -10.19 -19.66 -1.77
C MET A 1 -11.36 -20.24 -2.56
N ARG A 2 -11.11 -21.29 -3.35
CA ARG A 2 -12.11 -21.98 -4.19
C ARG A 2 -13.06 -22.74 -3.24
N ARG A 3 -14.36 -22.46 -3.26
CA ARG A 3 -15.32 -23.36 -2.60
C ARG A 3 -15.51 -24.58 -3.52
N PRO A 4 -15.34 -25.81 -3.03
CA PRO A 4 -15.52 -27.00 -3.85
C PRO A 4 -16.99 -27.11 -4.30
N GLY A 5 -17.21 -27.32 -5.61
CA GLY A 5 -18.54 -27.58 -6.18
C GLY A 5 -19.26 -26.40 -6.85
N ILE A 6 -18.64 -25.22 -6.99
CA ILE A 6 -19.24 -24.08 -7.71
C ILE A 6 -18.48 -23.85 -9.03
N GLU A 7 -19.14 -24.15 -10.14
CA GLU A 7 -18.64 -23.93 -11.51
C GLU A 7 -18.50 -22.41 -11.79
N PRO A 8 -17.31 -21.93 -12.22
CA PRO A 8 -17.16 -20.59 -12.77
C PRO A 8 -18.05 -20.45 -14.02
N GLY A 9 -18.95 -19.47 -14.08
CA GLY A 9 -19.97 -19.33 -15.14
C GLY A 9 -21.45 -19.60 -14.71
N SER A 10 -21.72 -20.42 -13.69
CA SER A 10 -23.04 -20.59 -13.02
C SER A 10 -23.68 -19.41 -12.21
N LEU A 11 -25.00 -19.31 -12.13
CA LEU A 11 -25.66 -18.29 -11.25
C LEU A 11 -25.18 -18.32 -9.77
N ALA A 12 -24.73 -19.48 -9.28
CA ALA A 12 -24.18 -19.64 -7.94
C ALA A 12 -22.78 -19.03 -7.75
N TRP A 13 -21.88 -19.02 -8.76
CA TRP A 13 -20.62 -18.27 -8.61
C TRP A 13 -20.88 -16.77 -8.65
N GLU A 14 -21.78 -16.29 -9.53
CA GLU A 14 -22.13 -14.86 -9.61
C GLU A 14 -22.65 -14.38 -8.27
N ALA A 15 -23.62 -15.08 -7.69
CA ALA A 15 -24.15 -14.80 -6.36
C ALA A 15 -23.08 -14.79 -5.26
N SER A 16 -22.04 -15.63 -5.38
CA SER A 16 -20.96 -15.69 -4.39
C SER A 16 -19.94 -14.55 -4.51
N ILE A 17 -19.75 -14.00 -5.71
CA ILE A 17 -18.81 -12.89 -5.97
C ILE A 17 -19.47 -11.52 -5.89
N LEU A 18 -20.79 -11.43 -6.05
CA LEU A 18 -21.55 -10.17 -6.02
C LEU A 18 -21.34 -9.36 -4.71
N PRO A 19 -21.37 -9.96 -3.50
CA PRO A 19 -21.10 -9.24 -2.26
C PRO A 19 -19.65 -8.74 -2.16
N LEU A 20 -18.70 -9.49 -2.74
CA LEU A 20 -17.27 -9.13 -2.77
C LEU A 20 -17.03 -7.97 -3.75
N ASN A 21 -17.72 -7.96 -4.88
CA ASN A 21 -17.63 -6.88 -5.88
C ASN A 21 -18.31 -5.59 -5.45
N HIS A 22 -19.46 -5.66 -4.78
CA HIS A 22 -20.09 -4.47 -4.21
C HIS A 22 -19.19 -3.81 -3.16
N ARG A 23 -18.70 -4.59 -2.19
CA ARG A 23 -17.84 -4.07 -1.10
C ARG A 23 -16.55 -3.38 -1.59
N ARG A 24 -16.05 -3.69 -2.79
CA ARG A 24 -14.80 -3.14 -3.36
C ARG A 24 -14.99 -1.81 -4.11
N ARG A 25 -16.17 -1.54 -4.69
CA ARG A 25 -16.44 -0.30 -5.45
C ARG A 25 -16.88 0.87 -4.57
N ASP A 26 -17.32 0.57 -3.35
CA ASP A 26 -18.07 1.53 -2.52
C ASP A 26 -17.21 2.53 -1.74
N MET A 27 -15.88 2.48 -1.83
CA MET A 27 -15.03 3.20 -0.87
C MET A 27 -14.22 4.36 -1.45
N VAL A 28 -13.59 4.19 -2.63
CA VAL A 28 -12.66 5.21 -3.19
C VAL A 28 -13.26 5.93 -4.42
N ALA A 29 -14.23 5.29 -5.10
CA ALA A 29 -14.90 5.84 -6.28
C ALA A 29 -16.44 5.87 -6.11
N SER A 30 -16.91 5.90 -4.86
CA SER A 30 -18.35 5.98 -4.62
C SER A 30 -18.91 7.29 -5.16
N VAL A 31 -20.12 7.25 -5.74
CA VAL A 31 -20.83 8.44 -6.22
C VAL A 31 -20.89 9.52 -5.14
N GLN A 32 -21.05 9.12 -3.87
CA GLN A 32 -21.09 10.06 -2.75
C GLN A 32 -19.76 10.77 -2.52
N MET A 33 -18.62 10.10 -2.74
CA MET A 33 -17.29 10.71 -2.61
C MET A 33 -17.03 11.72 -3.74
N LEU A 34 -17.39 11.36 -4.98
CA LEU A 34 -17.29 12.27 -6.14
C LEU A 34 -18.18 13.51 -5.97
N MET A 35 -19.35 13.36 -5.35
CA MET A 35 -20.24 14.49 -5.03
C MET A 35 -19.62 15.44 -4.01
N VAL A 36 -18.98 14.92 -2.95
CA VAL A 36 -18.29 15.77 -1.97
C VAL A 36 -17.09 16.49 -2.59
N ASP A 37 -16.37 15.82 -3.49
CA ASP A 37 -15.20 16.40 -4.17
C ASP A 37 -15.59 17.60 -5.05
N ASN A 38 -16.67 17.47 -5.82
CA ASN A 38 -17.21 18.57 -6.64
C ASN A 38 -17.93 19.65 -5.81
N TYR A 39 -18.52 19.26 -4.67
CA TYR A 39 -19.35 20.13 -3.85
C TYR A 39 -19.08 19.90 -2.36
N PRO A 40 -18.10 20.61 -1.77
CA PRO A 40 -17.62 20.36 -0.41
C PRO A 40 -18.69 20.46 0.69
N TRP A 41 -19.76 21.24 0.47
CA TRP A 41 -20.89 21.37 1.39
C TRP A 41 -21.69 20.08 1.54
N MET A 42 -21.58 19.13 0.60
CA MET A 42 -22.31 17.86 0.66
C MET A 42 -21.83 16.91 1.75
N ARG A 43 -20.65 17.15 2.32
CA ARG A 43 -20.08 16.36 3.41
C ARG A 43 -20.94 16.29 4.66
N PHE A 44 -21.86 17.24 4.86
CA PHE A 44 -22.67 17.35 6.08
C PHE A 44 -23.89 16.41 6.11
N PHE A 45 -24.30 15.85 4.97
CA PHE A 45 -25.50 15.01 4.89
C PHE A 45 -25.31 13.67 4.17
N LEU A 46 -24.11 13.39 3.63
CA LEU A 46 -23.80 12.11 2.99
C LEU A 46 -23.19 11.12 4.00
N PRO A 47 -23.89 10.01 4.37
CA PRO A 47 -23.43 9.08 5.40
C PRO A 47 -22.15 8.32 5.01
N THR A 48 -21.94 8.07 3.71
CA THR A 48 -20.74 7.36 3.23
C THR A 48 -19.48 8.19 3.43
N TYR A 49 -19.58 9.52 3.32
CA TYR A 49 -18.46 10.41 3.63
C TYR A 49 -18.08 10.33 5.10
N TYR A 50 -19.07 10.31 6.01
CA TYR A 50 -18.80 10.16 7.44
C TYR A 50 -18.15 8.80 7.79
N ARG A 51 -18.60 7.72 7.16
CA ARG A 51 -17.99 6.38 7.30
C ARG A 51 -16.57 6.33 6.72
N TYR A 52 -16.37 6.95 5.55
CA TYR A 52 -15.05 7.08 4.94
C TYR A 52 -14.12 7.91 5.82
N TYR A 53 -14.56 9.06 6.34
CA TYR A 53 -13.76 9.89 7.23
C TYR A 53 -13.37 9.14 8.52
N LYS A 54 -14.29 8.36 9.12
CA LYS A 54 -13.99 7.57 10.32
C LYS A 54 -13.01 6.41 10.08
N ASN A 55 -13.11 5.74 8.93
CA ASN A 55 -12.27 4.58 8.61
C ASN A 55 -11.00 4.94 7.81
N GLY A 56 -11.01 6.10 7.16
CA GLY A 56 -10.01 6.55 6.19
C GLY A 56 -8.70 7.01 6.81
N PHE A 57 -8.64 7.11 8.14
CA PHE A 57 -7.42 7.38 8.89
C PHE A 57 -6.78 6.14 9.51
N ALA A 58 -7.33 4.94 9.30
CA ALA A 58 -6.78 3.71 9.87
C ALA A 58 -5.35 3.44 9.37
N LEU A 59 -5.09 3.71 8.09
CA LEU A 59 -3.77 3.54 7.49
C LEU A 59 -2.77 4.55 8.04
N GLN A 60 -3.17 5.82 8.16
CA GLN A 60 -2.34 6.88 8.73
C GLN A 60 -2.03 6.58 10.20
N ARG A 61 -2.99 6.08 10.97
CA ARG A 61 -2.78 5.66 12.36
C ARG A 61 -1.79 4.50 12.46
N PHE A 62 -1.91 3.50 11.59
CA PHE A 62 -0.95 2.39 11.52
C PHE A 62 0.49 2.88 11.28
N PHE A 63 0.68 3.84 10.36
CA PHE A 63 2.00 4.42 10.11
C PHE A 63 2.48 5.29 11.26
N LEU A 64 1.62 6.07 11.91
CA LEU A 64 2.00 6.83 13.10
C LEU A 64 2.49 5.92 14.22
N ASP A 65 1.77 4.83 14.49
CA ASP A 65 2.17 3.84 15.50
C ASP A 65 3.54 3.20 15.14
N HIS A 66 3.79 2.92 13.86
CA HIS A 66 5.09 2.40 13.40
C HIS A 66 6.22 3.43 13.47
N ILE A 67 5.93 4.69 13.13
CA ILE A 67 6.88 5.79 13.21
C ILE A 67 7.33 5.99 14.66
N ASP A 68 6.42 5.88 15.62
CA ASP A 68 6.76 5.98 17.06
C ASP A 68 7.69 4.85 17.50
N VAL A 69 7.47 3.62 17.01
CA VAL A 69 8.35 2.47 17.28
C VAL A 69 9.72 2.67 16.63
N HIS A 70 9.77 3.11 15.37
CA HIS A 70 11.03 3.42 14.68
C HIS A 70 11.81 4.51 15.40
N GLU A 71 11.13 5.59 15.81
CA GLU A 71 11.76 6.69 16.52
C GLU A 71 12.37 6.25 17.85
N TYR A 72 11.69 5.37 18.59
CA TYR A 72 12.20 4.82 19.85
C TYR A 72 13.47 3.96 19.65
N ASN A 73 13.51 3.18 18.56
CA ASN A 73 14.64 2.30 18.25
C ASN A 73 15.78 3.01 17.51
N LEU A 74 15.56 4.25 17.06
CA LEU A 74 16.54 5.00 16.27
C LEU A 74 17.74 5.37 17.15
N SER A 75 18.88 4.71 16.92
CA SER A 75 20.13 5.13 17.55
C SER A 75 20.57 6.49 17.00
N SER A 76 21.08 7.36 17.86
CA SER A 76 21.57 8.69 17.47
C SER A 76 22.92 8.64 16.74
N ASP A 77 23.62 7.52 16.84
CA ASP A 77 25.02 7.37 16.41
C ASP A 77 25.17 6.63 15.07
N ASP A 78 24.11 5.99 14.56
CA ASP A 78 24.16 5.32 13.26
C ASP A 78 24.00 6.34 12.13
N GLU A 79 25.05 6.48 11.31
CA GLU A 79 25.05 7.39 10.16
C GLU A 79 24.16 6.88 9.00
N GLU A 80 24.01 5.55 8.89
CA GLU A 80 23.28 4.87 7.83
C GLU A 80 21.79 4.69 8.16
N SER A 81 20.91 4.98 7.22
CA SER A 81 19.46 4.73 7.35
C SER A 81 19.09 3.39 6.71
N THR A 82 18.47 2.49 7.47
CA THR A 82 18.06 1.16 6.99
C THR A 82 16.75 1.19 6.20
N ASP A 83 15.92 2.20 6.43
CA ASP A 83 14.65 2.37 5.72
C ASP A 83 14.27 3.85 5.53
N PHE A 84 13.17 4.06 4.81
CA PHE A 84 12.63 5.37 4.48
C PHE A 84 12.21 6.19 5.71
N ILE A 85 11.65 5.56 6.73
CA ILE A 85 11.18 6.24 7.95
C ILE A 85 12.39 6.80 8.70
N ASP A 86 13.42 5.97 8.88
CA ASP A 86 14.68 6.35 9.51
C ASP A 86 15.38 7.49 8.76
N ALA A 87 15.48 7.38 7.43
CA ALA A 87 16.07 8.40 6.58
C ALA A 87 15.34 9.75 6.72
N TYR A 88 14.00 9.72 6.75
CA TYR A 88 13.18 10.91 6.89
C TYR A 88 13.35 11.56 8.26
N ILE A 89 13.29 10.78 9.35
CA ILE A 89 13.47 11.28 10.72
C ILE A 89 14.87 11.88 10.90
N LYS A 90 15.92 11.21 10.39
CA LYS A 90 17.30 11.72 10.46
C LYS A 90 17.44 13.05 9.71
N GLU A 91 16.95 13.13 8.48
CA GLU A 91 16.99 14.36 7.68
C GLU A 91 16.21 15.50 8.33
N MET A 92 15.04 15.19 8.90
CA MET A 92 14.26 16.11 9.70
C MET A 92 15.04 16.68 10.89
N ARG A 93 15.67 15.81 11.69
CA ARG A 93 16.51 16.21 12.83
C ARG A 93 17.68 17.08 12.38
N ARG A 94 18.36 16.74 11.27
CA ARG A 94 19.43 17.56 10.69
C ARG A 94 18.94 18.96 10.32
N ARG A 95 17.82 19.09 9.60
CA ARG A 95 17.28 20.40 9.19
C ARG A 95 16.86 21.27 10.37
N ILE A 96 16.38 20.67 11.45
CA ILE A 96 16.11 21.37 12.71
C ILE A 96 17.44 21.85 13.32
N ALA A 97 18.46 20.98 13.40
CA ALA A 97 19.77 21.34 13.94
C ALA A 97 20.48 22.45 13.15
N TYR A 98 20.35 22.47 11.82
CA TYR A 98 20.87 23.53 10.95
C TYR A 98 20.06 24.83 10.99
N GLY A 99 18.97 24.90 11.77
CA GLY A 99 18.13 26.09 11.88
C GLY A 99 17.23 26.37 10.68
N TYR A 100 17.10 25.42 9.74
CA TYR A 100 16.21 25.51 8.59
C TYR A 100 14.73 25.39 9.01
N TYR A 101 14.47 24.66 10.10
CA TYR A 101 13.17 24.57 10.75
C TYR A 101 13.27 24.97 12.22
N LYS A 102 12.50 25.98 12.65
CA LYS A 102 12.24 26.23 14.08
C LYS A 102 11.13 25.29 14.55
N TYR A 103 11.24 24.76 15.76
CA TYR A 103 10.08 24.19 16.45
C TYR A 103 8.95 25.23 16.38
N PRO A 104 7.75 24.86 15.89
CA PRO A 104 6.65 25.79 15.89
C PRO A 104 6.44 26.28 17.32
N ASP A 105 6.35 27.60 17.50
CA ASP A 105 5.81 28.13 18.75
C ASP A 105 4.46 27.45 18.94
N ARG A 106 4.29 26.70 20.05
CA ARG A 106 3.04 26.02 20.38
C ARG A 106 1.83 26.97 20.36
N ARG A 107 2.08 28.28 20.44
CA ARG A 107 1.06 29.33 20.39
C ARG A 107 0.70 29.80 18.99
N ASN A 108 1.58 29.66 17.98
CA ASN A 108 1.29 30.12 16.62
C ASN A 108 2.16 29.41 15.55
N PRO A 109 1.91 28.14 15.23
CA PRO A 109 2.63 27.45 14.17
C PRO A 109 2.33 28.08 12.79
N PRO A 110 3.33 28.26 11.91
CA PRO A 110 3.07 28.60 10.51
C PRO A 110 2.15 27.54 9.90
N HIS A 111 1.16 27.95 9.10
CA HIS A 111 0.07 27.07 8.63
C HIS A 111 0.54 25.86 7.77
N TYR A 112 1.79 25.86 7.30
CA TYR A 112 2.44 24.76 6.57
C TYR A 112 3.35 23.88 7.45
N LEU A 113 3.63 24.32 8.69
CA LEU A 113 4.42 23.64 9.73
C LEU A 113 3.57 23.17 10.91
N SER A 114 2.28 23.47 10.91
CA SER A 114 1.31 23.07 11.94
C SER A 114 0.84 21.62 11.81
N PHE A 115 1.09 20.98 10.67
CA PHE A 115 1.00 19.52 10.57
C PHE A 115 2.23 18.94 11.24
N GLU A 116 2.05 18.22 12.34
CA GLU A 116 3.15 17.53 13.02
C GLU A 116 3.98 16.79 11.98
N PRO A 117 5.31 16.94 11.95
CA PRO A 117 6.10 16.35 10.88
C PRO A 117 5.98 14.82 10.77
N LYS A 118 5.59 14.17 11.87
CA LYS A 118 5.21 12.75 11.91
C LYS A 118 3.97 12.45 11.06
N ILE A 119 2.98 13.34 11.00
CA ILE A 119 1.80 13.17 10.16
C ILE A 119 2.19 13.27 8.69
N SER A 120 3.05 14.23 8.31
CA SER A 120 3.57 14.31 6.94
C SER A 120 4.35 13.05 6.56
N LEU A 121 5.16 12.51 7.47
CA LEU A 121 5.84 11.22 7.28
C LEU A 121 4.84 10.06 7.12
N ALA A 122 3.80 10.00 7.97
CA ALA A 122 2.77 8.97 7.89
C ALA A 122 1.98 9.02 6.58
N LEU A 123 1.70 10.22 6.06
CA LEU A 123 1.06 10.40 4.75
C LEU A 123 1.98 9.92 3.61
N ASN A 124 3.25 10.35 3.61
CA ASN A 124 4.22 9.91 2.58
C ASN A 124 4.44 8.39 2.60
N ALA A 125 4.56 7.79 3.79
CA ALA A 125 4.68 6.34 3.95
C ALA A 125 3.43 5.60 3.46
N GLY A 126 2.24 6.16 3.75
CA GLY A 126 0.97 5.67 3.24
C GLY A 126 0.89 5.70 1.71
N ASP A 127 1.26 6.81 1.10
CA ASP A 127 1.24 6.97 -0.36
C ASP A 127 2.22 6.00 -1.05
N LEU A 128 3.45 5.88 -0.53
CA LEU A 128 4.44 4.94 -1.05
C LEU A 128 3.94 3.49 -0.96
N TRP A 129 3.36 3.11 0.17
CA TRP A 129 2.86 1.76 0.40
C TRP A 129 1.65 1.43 -0.47
N THR A 130 0.64 2.30 -0.52
CA THR A 130 -0.55 2.08 -1.34
C THR A 130 -0.19 2.10 -2.83
N GLY A 131 0.62 3.08 -3.26
CA GLY A 131 1.05 3.20 -4.64
C GLY A 131 1.87 1.98 -5.11
N GLY A 132 2.82 1.52 -4.29
CA GLY A 132 3.64 0.35 -4.60
C GLY A 132 2.85 -0.96 -4.55
N MET A 133 1.96 -1.13 -3.58
CA MET A 133 1.20 -2.36 -3.42
C MET A 133 0.16 -2.55 -4.53
N GLU A 134 -0.74 -1.59 -4.74
CA GLU A 134 -1.87 -1.77 -5.65
C GLU A 134 -1.40 -1.96 -7.09
N THR A 135 -0.38 -1.22 -7.52
CA THR A 135 0.21 -1.36 -8.86
C THR A 135 0.88 -2.72 -9.04
N THR A 136 1.75 -3.15 -8.11
CA THR A 136 2.46 -4.43 -8.20
C THR A 136 1.49 -5.61 -8.16
N VAL A 137 0.53 -5.63 -7.24
CA VAL A 137 -0.48 -6.70 -7.13
C VAL A 137 -1.34 -6.76 -8.38
N THR A 138 -1.73 -5.62 -8.93
CA THR A 138 -2.54 -5.57 -10.16
C THR A 138 -1.75 -6.08 -11.35
N THR A 139 -0.50 -5.65 -11.51
CA THR A 139 0.40 -6.12 -12.59
C THR A 139 0.61 -7.63 -12.50
N LEU A 140 0.91 -8.17 -11.31
CA LEU A 140 1.10 -9.61 -11.12
C LEU A 140 -0.18 -10.41 -11.41
N ARG A 141 -1.36 -9.89 -11.01
CA ARG A 141 -2.64 -10.53 -11.34
C ARG A 141 -2.83 -10.61 -12.85
N TRP A 142 -2.59 -9.51 -13.58
CA TRP A 142 -2.70 -9.51 -15.03
C TRP A 142 -1.67 -10.40 -15.70
N ALA A 143 -0.43 -10.43 -15.21
CA ALA A 143 0.61 -11.32 -15.70
C ALA A 143 0.20 -12.80 -15.56
N ILE A 144 -0.34 -13.19 -14.41
CA ILE A 144 -0.82 -14.56 -14.19
C ILE A 144 -2.01 -14.89 -15.12
N ILE A 145 -2.98 -13.99 -15.23
CA ILE A 145 -4.12 -14.18 -16.14
C ILE A 145 -3.64 -14.34 -17.58
N TYR A 146 -2.70 -13.50 -18.02
CA TYR A 146 -2.10 -13.59 -19.35
C TYR A 146 -1.44 -14.95 -19.59
N LEU A 147 -0.63 -15.43 -18.64
CA LEU A 147 0.03 -16.74 -18.76
C LEU A 147 -0.98 -17.90 -18.81
N LEU A 148 -2.09 -17.82 -18.07
CA LEU A 148 -3.15 -18.84 -18.12
C LEU A 148 -3.87 -18.89 -19.48
N HIS A 149 -3.96 -17.77 -20.19
CA HIS A 149 -4.56 -17.69 -21.53
C HIS A 149 -3.57 -17.99 -22.66
N HIS A 150 -2.27 -17.99 -22.37
CA HIS A 150 -1.18 -18.22 -23.33
C HIS A 150 -0.19 -19.29 -22.83
N PRO A 151 -0.60 -20.58 -22.80
CA PRO A 151 0.26 -21.68 -22.33
C PRO A 151 1.60 -21.76 -23.06
N GLU A 152 1.65 -21.41 -24.35
CA GLU A 152 2.87 -21.38 -25.15
C GLU A 152 3.91 -20.38 -24.60
N VAL A 153 3.46 -19.23 -24.12
CA VAL A 153 4.31 -18.21 -23.50
C VAL A 153 4.73 -18.66 -22.10
N GLN A 154 3.82 -19.30 -21.36
CA GLN A 154 4.11 -19.86 -20.05
C GLN A 154 5.20 -20.95 -20.11
N ASP A 155 5.12 -21.87 -21.07
CA ASP A 155 6.11 -22.93 -21.28
C ASP A 155 7.48 -22.35 -21.66
N GLN A 156 7.51 -21.29 -22.49
CA GLN A 156 8.74 -20.60 -22.83
C GLN A 156 9.37 -19.91 -21.60
N LEU A 157 8.57 -19.22 -20.81
CA LEU A 157 9.01 -18.57 -19.57
C LEU A 157 9.61 -19.60 -18.59
N PHE A 158 8.94 -20.74 -18.40
CA PHE A 158 9.47 -21.81 -17.55
C PHE A 158 10.80 -22.35 -18.06
N LYS A 159 10.94 -22.60 -19.37
CA LYS A 159 12.21 -23.04 -19.97
C LYS A 159 13.32 -22.02 -19.76
N GLU A 160 13.03 -20.73 -19.89
CA GLU A 160 14.02 -19.66 -19.67
C GLU A 160 14.48 -19.62 -18.22
N ILE A 161 13.55 -19.65 -17.26
CA ILE A 161 13.85 -19.70 -15.83
C ILE A 161 14.68 -20.94 -15.50
N ASP A 162 14.28 -22.10 -16.01
CA ASP A 162 15.00 -23.37 -15.81
C ASP A 162 16.41 -23.29 -16.41
N THR A 163 16.55 -22.78 -17.63
CA THR A 163 17.86 -22.62 -18.27
C THR A 163 18.78 -21.69 -17.48
N VAL A 164 18.30 -20.55 -16.98
CA VAL A 164 19.15 -19.59 -16.24
C VAL A 164 19.44 -20.07 -14.83
N LEU A 165 18.43 -20.55 -14.10
CA LEU A 165 18.57 -20.93 -12.70
C LEU A 165 19.17 -22.32 -12.54
N VAL A 166 18.78 -23.33 -13.31
CA VAL A 166 19.35 -24.69 -13.20
C VAL A 166 20.80 -24.71 -13.70
N THR A 167 21.14 -23.98 -14.78
CA THR A 167 22.56 -23.86 -15.18
C THR A 167 23.41 -23.16 -14.09
N SER A 168 22.81 -22.32 -13.24
CA SER A 168 23.48 -21.71 -12.08
C SER A 168 23.52 -22.59 -10.83
N TYR A 169 22.60 -23.57 -10.72
CA TYR A 169 22.42 -24.42 -9.55
C TYR A 169 22.88 -25.88 -9.75
N ASP A 170 23.34 -26.27 -10.93
CA ASP A 170 23.87 -27.62 -11.20
C ASP A 170 25.31 -27.80 -10.68
N ARG A 171 25.44 -27.57 -9.38
CA ARG A 171 26.13 -28.48 -8.46
C ARG A 171 25.09 -29.07 -7.49
N GLY A 172 24.23 -29.97 -7.96
CA GLY A 172 23.48 -30.90 -7.10
C GLY A 172 22.04 -31.17 -7.55
N PRO A 173 21.61 -32.43 -7.68
CA PRO A 173 20.31 -32.77 -8.26
C PRO A 173 19.17 -32.53 -7.26
N PHE A 174 18.17 -31.74 -7.68
CA PHE A 174 16.87 -31.70 -7.02
C PHE A 174 15.96 -32.75 -7.65
N GLU A 175 15.87 -33.92 -7.02
CA GLU A 175 14.79 -34.87 -7.28
C GLU A 175 13.50 -34.36 -6.62
N ILE A 176 12.55 -33.88 -7.42
CA ILE A 176 11.16 -33.73 -6.97
C ILE A 176 10.47 -35.08 -7.15
N LYS A 177 10.29 -35.81 -6.03
CA LYS A 177 9.46 -37.02 -5.99
C LYS A 177 7.99 -36.60 -5.91
N TYR A 178 7.21 -37.03 -6.90
CA TYR A 178 5.74 -37.03 -6.87
C TYR A 178 5.22 -38.16 -5.98
#